data_AF-A0A1E1V9Q4-F1
#
_entry.id   AF-A0A1E1V9Q4-F1
#
_cell.length_a   1.000
_cell.length_b   1.000
_cell.length_c   1.000
_cell.angle_alpha   90.00
_cell.angle_beta   90.00
_cell.angle_gamma   90.00
#
_symmetry.space_group_name_H-M   'P 1'
#
loop_
_entity.id
_entity.type
_entity.pdbx_description
1 polymer ?
#
loop_
_entity_poly.entity_id
_entity_poly.type
_entity_poly.pdbx_seq_one_letter_code
_entity_poly.pdbx_strand_id
1 'polypeptide(L)'
;MLLKWTRTGAHMAATGEADEAARLAGIATMRMKRLGLLLAGVFASITAVLLAASLSSAAPNMAGDYFLYAIAAVLLGMTMFEPGKPNVAGTVFAALVLKVLGNGLVLMGAAYYVQDIVLGIIIIGSVAFSASVVRKAAFKV
;
A
#
# COMPACT_ATOMS: atom_id res chain seq x y z
N MET A 1 13.63 0.91 -6.06
CA MET A 1 15.08 0.65 -6.19
C MET A 1 15.68 -0.09 -4.99
N LEU A 2 15.34 0.23 -3.73
CA LEU A 2 15.84 -0.51 -2.55
C LEU A 2 15.39 -1.99 -2.45
N LEU A 3 14.17 -2.34 -2.90
CA LEU A 3 13.65 -3.71 -2.82
C LEU A 3 14.35 -4.70 -3.77
N LYS A 4 14.92 -4.21 -4.88
CA LYS A 4 15.60 -5.04 -5.89
C LYS A 4 17.06 -5.34 -5.54
N TRP A 5 17.70 -4.52 -4.70
CA TRP A 5 19.16 -4.57 -4.48
C TRP A 5 19.56 -4.96 -3.06
N THR A 6 18.63 -4.99 -2.09
CA THR A 6 18.94 -5.40 -0.71
C THR A 6 18.45 -6.81 -0.43
N ARG A 7 19.33 -7.68 0.10
CA ARG A 7 18.99 -9.05 0.53
C ARG A 7 17.76 -9.07 1.43
N THR A 8 17.63 -8.07 2.29
CA THR A 8 16.49 -7.89 3.20
C THR A 8 15.15 -7.69 2.47
N GLY A 9 15.12 -6.95 1.37
CA GLY A 9 13.91 -6.71 0.58
C GLY A 9 13.44 -7.96 -0.17
N ALA A 10 14.38 -8.74 -0.73
CA ALA A 10 14.08 -10.03 -1.36
C ALA A 10 13.58 -11.06 -0.35
N HIS A 11 14.18 -11.10 0.85
CA HIS A 11 13.69 -11.97 1.93
C HIS A 11 12.30 -11.57 2.42
N MET A 12 11.99 -10.26 2.50
CA MET A 12 10.64 -9.78 2.86
C MET A 12 9.60 -10.13 1.78
N ALA A 13 9.94 -9.98 0.50
CA ALA A 13 9.06 -10.38 -0.60
C ALA A 13 8.79 -11.90 -0.60
N ALA A 14 9.83 -12.72 -0.43
CA ALA A 14 9.71 -14.17 -0.35
C ALA A 14 8.85 -14.62 0.84
N THR A 15 8.95 -13.95 2.00
CA THR A 15 8.06 -14.22 3.14
C THR A 15 6.60 -13.80 2.91
N GLY A 16 6.35 -12.87 1.99
CA GLY A 16 5.01 -12.43 1.62
C GLY A 16 4.32 -13.36 0.62
N GLU A 17 5.07 -13.96 -0.32
CA GLU A 17 4.55 -14.94 -1.27
C GLU A 17 4.33 -16.33 -0.65
N ALA A 18 5.30 -16.83 0.13
CA ALA A 18 5.23 -18.17 0.72
C ALA A 18 6.05 -18.26 2.03
N ASP A 19 5.37 -18.08 3.16
CA ASP A 19 6.00 -18.11 4.50
C ASP A 19 6.67 -19.46 4.81
N GLU A 20 6.06 -20.58 4.39
CA GLU A 20 6.63 -21.92 4.58
C GLU A 20 7.86 -22.18 3.71
N ALA A 21 7.83 -21.77 2.43
CA ALA A 21 8.99 -21.90 1.54
C ALA A 21 10.16 -21.03 2.00
N ALA A 22 9.88 -19.82 2.50
CA ALA A 22 10.90 -18.94 3.06
C ALA A 22 11.53 -19.52 4.35
N ARG A 23 10.72 -20.16 5.21
CA ARG A 23 11.21 -20.85 6.42
C ARG A 23 12.09 -22.05 6.07
N LEU A 24 11.70 -22.85 5.07
CA LEU A 24 12.50 -23.97 4.56
C LEU A 24 13.81 -23.52 3.89
N ALA A 25 13.82 -22.33 3.28
CA ALA A 25 15.01 -21.70 2.71
C ALA A 25 15.96 -21.07 3.75
N GLY A 26 15.71 -21.25 5.06
CA GLY A 26 16.55 -20.73 6.13
C GLY A 26 16.37 -19.23 6.41
N ILE A 27 15.33 -18.60 5.86
CA ILE A 27 15.03 -17.18 6.12
C ILE A 27 14.31 -17.07 7.45
N ALA A 28 14.81 -16.23 8.35
CA ALA A 28 14.19 -15.95 9.65
C ALA A 28 12.90 -15.10 9.48
N THR A 29 11.82 -15.71 8.99
CA THR A 29 10.56 -15.03 8.64
C THR A 29 10.00 -14.17 9.78
N MET A 30 10.12 -14.66 11.03
CA MET A 30 9.74 -13.95 12.25
C MET A 30 10.54 -12.66 12.51
N ARG A 31 11.81 -12.57 12.09
CA ARG A 31 12.58 -11.32 12.18
C ARG A 31 12.17 -10.34 11.09
N MET A 32 11.93 -10.82 9.88
CA MET A 32 11.49 -9.98 8.76
C MET A 32 10.10 -9.38 9.01
N LYS A 33 9.14 -10.17 9.52
CA LYS A 33 7.80 -9.68 9.92
C LYS A 33 7.87 -8.62 11.01
N ARG A 34 8.71 -8.84 12.04
CA ARG A 34 8.94 -7.84 13.11
C ARG A 34 9.55 -6.55 12.59
N LEU A 35 10.55 -6.64 11.71
CA LEU A 35 11.16 -5.45 11.09
C LEU A 35 10.14 -4.68 10.25
N GLY A 36 9.30 -5.37 9.47
CA GLY A 36 8.23 -4.75 8.68
C GLY A 36 7.23 -4.02 9.57
N LEU A 37 6.78 -4.66 10.65
CA LEU A 37 5.84 -4.06 11.60
C LEU A 37 6.45 -2.86 12.35
N LEU A 38 7.72 -2.95 12.75
CA LEU A 38 8.44 -1.85 13.40
C LEU A 38 8.57 -0.65 12.47
N LEU A 39 8.96 -0.87 11.21
CA LEU A 39 9.05 0.20 10.22
C LEU A 39 7.68 0.84 9.98
N ALA A 40 6.64 0.03 9.74
CA ALA A 40 5.28 0.52 9.57
C ALA A 40 4.81 1.33 10.79
N GLY A 41 5.10 0.86 12.00
CA GLY A 41 4.81 1.57 13.25
C GLY A 41 5.50 2.93 13.34
N VAL A 42 6.80 3.00 13.03
CA VAL A 42 7.56 4.27 13.05
C VAL A 42 6.97 5.28 12.06
N PHE A 43 6.70 4.87 10.82
CA PHE A 43 6.09 5.75 9.81
C PHE A 43 4.66 6.16 10.18
N ALA A 44 3.86 5.24 10.75
CA ALA A 44 2.51 5.53 11.21
C ALA A 44 2.52 6.54 12.36
N SER A 45 3.41 6.38 13.34
CA SER A 45 3.56 7.32 14.47
C SER A 45 3.95 8.72 13.99
N ILE A 46 4.91 8.83 13.06
CA ILE A 46 5.31 10.13 12.48
C ILE A 46 4.11 10.78 11.77
N THR A 47 3.38 10.01 10.97
CA THR A 47 2.20 10.50 10.23
C THR A 47 1.08 10.92 11.18
N ALA A 48 0.85 10.17 12.27
CA ALA A 48 -0.15 10.48 13.27
C ALA A 48 0.16 11.78 14.03
N VAL A 49 1.43 12.02 14.39
CA VAL A 49 1.87 13.28 15.01
C VAL A 49 1.65 14.46 14.06
N LEU A 50 1.98 14.32 12.77
CA LEU A 50 1.74 15.35 11.76
C LEU A 50 0.25 15.64 11.57
N LEU A 51 -0.59 14.60 11.51
CA LEU A 51 -2.04 14.76 11.41
C LEU A 51 -2.64 15.44 12.64
N ALA A 52 -2.20 15.05 13.84
CA ALA A 52 -2.64 15.66 15.10
C ALA A 52 -2.25 17.16 15.18
N ALA A 53 -1.04 17.50 14.72
CA ALA A 53 -0.59 18.89 14.64
C ALA A 53 -1.37 19.72 13.60
N SER A 54 -1.85 19.08 12.53
CA SER A 54 -2.53 19.77 11.42
C SER A 54 -3.98 20.13 11.72
N LEU A 55 -4.67 19.36 12.58
CA LEU A 55 -6.12 19.50 12.77
C LEU A 55 -6.52 20.04 14.14
N SER A 56 -5.58 20.17 15.08
CA SER A 56 -5.81 20.54 16.49
C SER A 56 -6.92 19.72 17.18
N SER A 57 -7.32 18.58 16.60
CA SER A 57 -8.43 17.75 17.05
C SER A 57 -8.12 16.28 16.78
N ALA A 58 -8.17 15.47 17.83
CA ALA A 58 -7.87 14.04 17.79
C ALA A 58 -9.18 13.24 17.71
N ALA A 59 -9.86 13.31 16.57
CA ALA A 59 -11.01 12.45 16.32
C ALA A 59 -10.52 11.03 15.95
N PRO A 60 -10.91 9.97 16.69
CA PRO A 60 -10.38 8.61 16.51
C PRO A 60 -10.64 8.02 15.12
N ASN A 61 -11.71 8.47 14.46
CA ASN A 61 -12.16 7.90 13.19
C ASN A 61 -11.46 8.50 11.95
N MET A 62 -10.68 9.57 12.12
CA MET A 62 -10.07 10.32 11.00
C MET A 62 -9.03 9.52 10.21
N ALA A 63 -8.46 8.47 10.81
CA ALA A 63 -7.44 7.64 10.18
C ALA A 63 -8.00 6.33 9.60
N GLY A 64 -9.31 6.05 9.73
CA GLY A 64 -9.91 4.81 9.26
C GLY A 64 -9.69 4.56 7.77
N ASP A 65 -9.91 5.60 6.96
CA ASP A 65 -9.82 5.48 5.49
C ASP A 65 -8.37 5.42 5.02
N TYR A 66 -7.41 5.92 5.82
CA TYR A 66 -5.99 5.91 5.45
C TYR A 66 -5.41 4.50 5.29
N PHE A 67 -5.93 3.53 6.05
CA PHE A 67 -5.58 2.13 5.85
C PHE A 67 -5.97 1.65 4.45
N LEU A 68 -7.20 1.97 4.05
CA LEU A 68 -7.76 1.56 2.78
C LEU A 68 -7.07 2.28 1.60
N TYR A 69 -6.77 3.57 1.75
CA TYR A 69 -5.93 4.35 0.85
C TYR A 69 -4.53 3.75 0.69
N ALA A 70 -3.91 3.32 1.78
CA ALA A 70 -2.57 2.73 1.74
C ALA A 70 -2.57 1.41 0.95
N ILE A 71 -3.57 0.55 1.18
CA ILE A 71 -3.72 -0.70 0.42
C ILE A 71 -3.97 -0.40 -1.06
N ALA A 72 -4.86 0.53 -1.38
CA ALA A 72 -5.14 0.94 -2.76
C ALA A 72 -3.90 1.48 -3.48
N ALA A 73 -3.15 2.39 -2.83
CA ALA A 73 -1.94 2.97 -3.38
C ALA A 73 -0.87 1.90 -3.67
N VAL A 74 -0.73 0.94 -2.75
CA VAL A 74 0.22 -0.17 -2.93
C VAL A 74 -0.21 -1.01 -4.12
N LEU A 75 -1.45 -1.49 -4.14
CA LEU A 75 -1.96 -2.36 -5.20
C LEU A 75 -1.91 -1.71 -6.58
N LEU A 76 -2.32 -0.45 -6.69
CA LEU A 76 -2.24 0.32 -7.93
C LEU A 76 -0.77 0.48 -8.36
N GLY A 77 0.11 0.78 -7.41
CA GLY A 77 1.55 0.93 -7.62
C GLY A 77 2.27 -0.33 -8.13
N MET A 78 1.80 -1.53 -7.77
CA MET A 78 2.41 -2.81 -8.20
C MET A 78 2.23 -3.12 -9.69
N THR A 79 1.39 -2.35 -10.40
CA THR A 79 1.09 -2.61 -11.82
C THR A 79 1.88 -1.72 -12.78
N MET A 80 2.49 -0.63 -12.31
CA MET A 80 3.14 0.37 -13.17
C MET A 80 4.53 0.00 -13.70
N PHE A 81 5.37 -0.66 -12.91
CA PHE A 81 6.79 -0.89 -13.27
C PHE A 81 7.12 -2.36 -13.55
N GLU A 82 6.60 -3.29 -12.75
CA GLU A 82 6.73 -4.72 -12.95
C GLU A 82 5.45 -5.41 -12.48
N PRO A 83 4.62 -5.95 -13.40
CA PRO A 83 3.35 -6.56 -13.01
C PRO A 83 3.58 -7.70 -12.02
N GLY A 84 2.97 -7.58 -10.84
CA GLY A 84 3.02 -8.57 -9.77
C GLY A 84 4.16 -8.39 -8.75
N LYS A 85 5.02 -7.37 -8.88
CA LYS A 85 6.07 -7.09 -7.89
C LYS A 85 5.83 -5.78 -7.14
N PRO A 86 5.92 -5.77 -5.79
CA PRO A 86 5.80 -4.54 -5.03
C PRO A 86 6.97 -3.58 -5.31
N ASN A 87 6.67 -2.33 -5.66
CA ASN A 87 7.68 -1.32 -5.97
C ASN A 87 7.36 0.03 -5.32
N VAL A 88 8.27 0.52 -4.49
CA VAL A 88 8.14 1.79 -3.75
C VAL A 88 7.85 2.98 -4.68
N ALA A 89 8.52 3.07 -5.83
CA ALA A 89 8.34 4.20 -6.75
C ALA A 89 6.90 4.23 -7.33
N GLY A 90 6.37 3.06 -7.69
CA GLY A 90 4.99 2.93 -8.15
C GLY A 90 3.98 3.27 -7.06
N THR A 91 4.23 2.84 -5.81
CA THR A 91 3.34 3.14 -4.69
C THR A 91 3.30 4.62 -4.33
N VAL A 92 4.43 5.33 -4.41
CA VAL A 92 4.49 6.78 -4.16
C VAL A 92 3.70 7.54 -5.23
N PHE A 93 3.89 7.18 -6.51
CA PHE A 93 3.14 7.80 -7.60
C PHE A 93 1.63 7.54 -7.47
N ALA A 94 1.23 6.29 -7.19
CA ALA A 94 -0.15 5.93 -6.96
C ALA A 94 -0.76 6.66 -5.76
N ALA A 95 -0.06 6.75 -4.63
CA ALA A 95 -0.52 7.49 -3.46
C ALA A 95 -0.75 8.97 -3.77
N LEU A 96 0.14 9.58 -4.56
CA LEU A 96 0.05 10.97 -4.95
C LEU A 96 -1.15 11.21 -5.87
N VAL A 97 -1.37 10.33 -6.86
CA VAL A 97 -2.56 10.37 -7.73
C VAL A 97 -3.85 10.22 -6.91
N LEU A 98 -3.92 9.26 -6.00
CA LEU A 98 -5.11 9.05 -5.15
C LEU A 98 -5.39 10.25 -4.25
N LYS A 99 -4.36 10.87 -3.67
CA LYS A 99 -4.54 12.07 -2.82
C LYS A 99 -4.90 13.30 -3.63
N VAL A 100 -4.32 13.51 -4.82
CA VAL A 100 -4.69 14.61 -5.72
C VAL A 100 -6.12 14.46 -6.22
N LEU A 101 -6.56 13.25 -6.60
CA LEU A 101 -7.94 12.99 -6.98
C LEU A 101 -8.90 13.20 -5.80
N GLY A 102 -8.53 12.72 -4.61
CA GLY A 102 -9.32 12.93 -3.40
C GLY A 102 -9.45 14.42 -3.05
N ASN A 103 -8.37 15.19 -3.13
CA ASN A 103 -8.36 16.62 -2.86
C ASN A 103 -9.09 17.43 -3.95
N GLY A 104 -8.95 17.04 -5.23
CA GLY A 104 -9.67 17.65 -6.34
C GLY A 104 -11.19 17.49 -6.21
N LEU A 105 -11.66 16.32 -5.76
CA LEU A 105 -13.08 16.09 -5.50
C LEU A 105 -13.61 16.96 -4.35
N VAL A 106 -12.79 17.19 -3.32
CA VAL A 106 -13.12 18.08 -2.20
C VAL A 106 -13.20 19.54 -2.67
N LEU A 107 -12.28 19.99 -3.52
CA LEU A 107 -12.30 21.34 -4.10
C LEU A 107 -13.50 21.58 -5.02
N MET A 108 -14.04 20.52 -5.63
CA MET A 108 -15.30 20.57 -6.38
C MET A 108 -16.55 20.61 -5.48
N GLY A 109 -16.41 20.62 -4.15
CA GLY A 109 -17.52 20.68 -3.21
C GLY A 109 -18.27 19.36 -3.02
N ALA A 110 -17.68 18.22 -3.41
CA ALA A 110 -18.30 16.92 -3.23
C ALA A 110 -18.38 16.55 -1.73
N ALA A 111 -19.54 16.07 -1.29
CA ALA A 111 -19.74 15.58 0.08
C ALA A 111 -18.81 14.39 0.38
N TYR A 112 -18.36 14.26 1.64
CA TYR A 112 -17.49 13.16 2.11
C TYR A 112 -17.99 11.77 1.69
N TYR A 113 -19.30 11.56 1.65
CA TYR A 113 -19.92 10.31 1.19
C TYR A 113 -19.56 9.93 -0.26
N VAL A 114 -19.42 10.93 -1.15
CA VAL A 114 -19.01 10.70 -2.54
C VAL A 114 -17.54 10.32 -2.62
N GLN A 115 -16.70 10.83 -1.71
CA GLN A 115 -15.29 10.45 -1.63
C GLN A 115 -15.14 8.97 -1.26
N ASP A 116 -15.91 8.48 -0.27
CA ASP A 116 -15.87 7.07 0.14
C ASP A 116 -16.35 6.11 -0.96
N ILE A 117 -17.39 6.49 -1.70
CA ILE A 117 -17.86 5.69 -2.85
C ILE A 117 -16.81 5.65 -3.95
N VAL A 118 -16.24 6.80 -4.31
CA VAL A 118 -15.20 6.88 -5.35
C VAL A 118 -13.96 6.11 -4.92
N LEU A 119 -13.57 6.19 -3.66
CA LEU A 119 -12.53 5.36 -3.08
C LEU A 119 -12.82 3.88 -3.26
N GLY A 120 -14.01 3.43 -2.85
CA GLY A 120 -14.48 2.06 -3.01
C GLY A 120 -14.33 1.59 -4.46
N ILE A 121 -14.78 2.39 -5.42
CA ILE A 121 -14.67 2.09 -6.85
C ILE A 121 -13.20 1.99 -7.28
N ILE A 122 -12.35 2.91 -6.85
CA ILE A 122 -10.93 2.89 -7.20
C ILE A 122 -10.23 1.67 -6.60
N ILE A 123 -10.56 1.27 -5.37
CA ILE A 123 -10.01 0.06 -4.74
C ILE A 123 -10.48 -1.18 -5.48
N ILE A 124 -11.78 -1.31 -5.74
CA ILE A 124 -12.34 -2.45 -6.47
C ILE A 124 -11.71 -2.54 -7.86
N GLY A 125 -11.58 -1.41 -8.56
CA GLY A 125 -10.92 -1.33 -9.86
C GLY A 125 -9.44 -1.70 -9.78
N SER A 126 -8.72 -1.18 -8.80
CA SER A 126 -7.30 -1.48 -8.58
C SER A 126 -7.07 -2.95 -8.23
N VAL A 127 -7.91 -3.53 -7.36
CA VAL A 127 -7.83 -4.94 -6.97
C VAL A 127 -8.21 -5.83 -8.14
N ALA A 128 -9.30 -5.53 -8.85
CA ALA A 128 -9.73 -6.31 -10.02
C ALA A 128 -8.69 -6.27 -11.13
N PHE A 129 -8.09 -5.11 -11.39
CA PHE A 129 -7.01 -4.96 -12.35
C PHE A 129 -5.75 -5.69 -11.88
N SER A 130 -5.33 -5.51 -10.63
CA SER A 130 -4.18 -6.23 -10.04
C SER A 130 -4.39 -7.75 -10.10
N ALA A 131 -5.58 -8.24 -9.75
CA ALA A 131 -5.92 -9.66 -9.80
C ALA A 131 -5.93 -10.20 -11.24
N SER A 132 -6.43 -9.42 -12.20
CA SER A 132 -6.42 -9.79 -13.63
C SER A 132 -5.01 -9.84 -14.20
N VAL A 133 -4.13 -8.93 -13.75
CA VAL A 133 -2.71 -8.89 -14.14
C VAL A 133 -1.94 -10.05 -13.51
N VAL A 134 -2.15 -10.35 -12.22
CA VAL A 134 -1.55 -11.50 -11.53
C VAL A 134 -1.97 -12.82 -12.19
N ARG A 135 -3.24 -12.94 -12.58
CA ARG A 135 -3.76 -14.13 -13.28
C ARG A 135 -3.18 -14.28 -14.69
N LYS A 136 -2.91 -13.19 -15.42
CA LYS A 136 -2.19 -13.24 -16.71
C LYS A 136 -0.72 -13.63 -16.56
N ALA A 137 -0.08 -13.27 -15.44
CA ALA A 137 1.30 -13.69 -15.16
C ALA A 137 1.40 -15.19 -14.80
N ALA A 138 0.41 -15.73 -14.10
CA ALA A 138 0.35 -17.16 -13.76
C ALA A 138 0.08 -18.08 -14.98
N PHE A 139 -0.55 -17.57 -16.04
CA PHE A 139 -0.90 -18.34 -17.24
C PHE A 139 0.17 -18.29 -18.36
N LYS A 140 1.35 -17.72 -18.09
CA LYS A 140 2.48 -17.67 -19.04
C LYS A 140 3.63 -18.61 -18.65
N VAL A 141 3.28 -19.80 -18.12
CA VAL A 141 4.17 -20.95 -17.93
C VAL A 141 3.79 -22.02 -18.94
#